data_AF-A0A955AZ13-F1
#
_entry.id   AF-A0A955AZ13-F1
#
_cell.length_a   1.000
_cell.length_b   1.000
_cell.length_c   1.000
_cell.angle_alpha   90.00
_cell.angle_beta   90.00
_cell.angle_gamma   90.00
#
_symmetry.space_group_name_H-M   'P 1'
#
loop_
_entity.id
_entity.type
_entity.pdbx_description
1 polymer ?
#
loop_
_entity_poly.entity_id
_entity_poly.type
_entity_poly.pdbx_seq_one_letter_code
_entity_poly.pdbx_strand_id
1 'polypeptide(L)'
;MNLNWEAAEPKLAWIGEGLGEGYASLSCDGDRLYTTGNKDKGQAVLAVSAANGSVIWETSLTDQVPRHGYEGSRCTPTIDGDRLYVVASSGAIVCLNKADGAVVWRKNFAD
;
A
#
# COMPACT_ATOMS: atom_id res chain seq x y z
N MET A 1 -9.32 -7.32 24.13
CA MET A 1 -9.41 -8.19 22.93
C MET A 1 -10.23 -9.42 23.29
N ASN A 2 -11.13 -9.87 22.43
CA ASN A 2 -11.76 -11.18 22.60
C ASN A 2 -10.77 -12.26 22.13
N LEU A 3 -10.35 -13.12 23.06
CA LEU A 3 -9.43 -14.23 22.77
C LEU A 3 -10.16 -15.57 22.66
N ASN A 4 -11.47 -15.61 22.93
CA ASN A 4 -12.30 -16.81 22.83
C ASN A 4 -13.19 -16.73 21.58
N TRP A 5 -12.70 -17.29 20.48
CA TRP A 5 -13.37 -17.27 19.19
C TRP A 5 -14.44 -18.36 19.06
N GLU A 6 -14.45 -19.35 19.96
CA GLU A 6 -15.52 -20.34 20.05
C GLU A 6 -16.80 -19.72 20.63
N ALA A 7 -16.65 -18.85 21.64
CA ALA A 7 -17.79 -18.20 22.28
C ALA A 7 -18.34 -17.00 21.49
N ALA A 8 -17.48 -16.30 20.75
CA ALA A 8 -17.89 -15.17 19.92
C ALA A 8 -16.91 -14.98 18.75
N GLU A 9 -17.26 -15.57 17.61
CA GLU A 9 -16.52 -15.45 16.36
C GLU A 9 -16.41 -13.98 15.92
N PRO A 10 -15.24 -13.52 15.45
CA PRO A 10 -15.10 -12.19 14.88
C PRO A 10 -15.94 -12.07 13.61
N LYS A 11 -16.76 -11.02 13.55
CA LYS A 11 -17.53 -10.70 12.36
C LYS A 11 -16.65 -9.99 11.35
N LEU A 12 -16.82 -10.32 10.07
CA LEU A 12 -16.24 -9.56 8.97
C LEU A 12 -16.65 -8.08 9.09
N ALA A 13 -15.67 -7.19 9.21
CA ALA A 13 -15.92 -5.75 9.31
C ALA A 13 -16.27 -5.15 7.94
N TRP A 14 -15.43 -5.41 6.94
CA TRP A 14 -15.60 -4.97 5.55
C TRP A 14 -14.60 -5.69 4.63
N ILE A 15 -14.83 -5.57 3.32
CA ILE A 15 -13.89 -5.97 2.26
C ILE A 15 -13.59 -4.71 1.43
N GLY A 16 -12.31 -4.41 1.26
CA GLY A 16 -11.84 -3.30 0.42
C GLY A 16 -11.49 -3.82 -0.98
N GLU A 17 -11.91 -3.10 -2.01
CA GLU A 17 -11.68 -3.44 -3.42
C GLU A 17 -10.87 -2.35 -4.13
N GLY A 18 -10.35 -2.67 -5.32
CA GLY A 18 -9.66 -1.69 -6.15
C GLY A 18 -8.26 -1.32 -5.67
N LEU A 19 -7.65 -2.10 -4.77
CA LEU A 19 -6.30 -1.83 -4.25
C LEU A 19 -5.17 -2.24 -5.23
N GLY A 20 -5.54 -2.86 -6.35
CA GLY A 20 -4.60 -3.36 -7.34
C GLY A 20 -4.11 -4.77 -7.04
N GLU A 21 -3.43 -5.36 -8.02
CA GLU A 21 -2.89 -6.72 -7.92
C GLU A 21 -1.56 -6.72 -7.17
N GLY A 22 -1.38 -7.66 -6.25
CA GLY A 22 -0.17 -7.72 -5.46
C GLY A 22 -0.19 -8.75 -4.36
N TYR A 23 1.00 -8.95 -3.80
CA TYR A 23 1.31 -9.75 -2.63
C TYR A 23 1.78 -8.89 -1.46
N ALA A 24 1.77 -7.56 -1.61
CA ALA A 24 2.06 -6.64 -0.51
C ALA A 24 1.03 -6.83 0.61
N SER A 25 1.50 -6.75 1.86
CA SER A 25 0.61 -6.71 3.01
C SER A 25 0.08 -5.28 3.22
N LEU A 26 -0.53 -5.05 4.38
CA LEU A 26 -0.96 -3.73 4.83
C LEU A 26 -0.03 -3.26 5.95
N SER A 27 0.42 -2.01 5.90
CA SER A 27 0.90 -1.30 7.08
C SER A 27 -0.21 -0.39 7.61
N CYS A 28 -0.25 -0.17 8.93
CA CYS A 28 -1.31 0.59 9.58
C CYS A 28 -0.75 1.69 10.46
N ASP A 29 -1.44 2.83 10.48
CA ASP A 29 -1.22 3.88 11.47
C ASP A 29 -2.52 4.66 11.68
N GLY A 30 -3.03 4.65 12.92
CA GLY A 30 -4.30 5.27 13.27
C GLY A 30 -5.49 4.75 12.45
N ASP A 31 -6.12 5.65 11.72
CA ASP A 31 -7.30 5.41 10.88
C ASP A 31 -6.95 5.03 9.43
N ARG A 32 -5.67 4.83 9.12
CA ARG A 32 -5.18 4.57 7.76
C ARG A 32 -4.44 3.26 7.64
N LEU A 33 -4.69 2.59 6.53
CA LEU A 33 -3.97 1.42 6.04
C LEU A 33 -3.23 1.81 4.77
N TYR A 34 -2.05 1.24 4.54
CA TYR A 34 -1.22 1.52 3.37
C TYR A 34 -0.80 0.22 2.71
N THR A 35 -0.83 0.20 1.38
CA THR A 35 -0.37 -0.94 0.59
C THR A 35 0.14 -0.49 -0.77
N THR A 36 0.66 -1.44 -1.53
CA THR A 36 1.00 -1.23 -2.94
C THR A 36 0.31 -2.27 -3.80
N GLY A 37 -0.07 -1.86 -5.01
CA GLY A 37 -0.74 -2.73 -5.96
C GLY A 37 -0.47 -2.30 -7.39
N ASN A 38 -0.53 -3.25 -8.32
CA ASN A 38 -0.53 -2.97 -9.74
C ASN A 38 -1.94 -2.58 -10.18
N LYS A 39 -2.04 -1.43 -10.83
CA LYS A 39 -3.24 -0.82 -11.41
C LYS A 39 -3.09 -0.82 -12.93
N ASP A 40 -4.14 -0.49 -13.67
CA ASP A 40 -4.16 -0.53 -15.14
C ASP A 40 -3.00 0.24 -15.81
N LYS A 41 -2.52 1.31 -15.17
CA LYS A 41 -1.49 2.20 -15.70
C LYS A 41 -0.11 2.03 -15.06
N GLY A 42 0.02 1.21 -14.01
CA GLY A 42 1.26 1.10 -13.28
C GLY A 42 1.11 0.60 -11.86
N GLN A 43 2.24 0.46 -11.18
CA GLN A 43 2.26 0.17 -9.75
C GLN A 43 1.97 1.46 -8.98
N ALA A 44 1.18 1.37 -7.93
CA ALA A 44 0.84 2.50 -7.07
C ALA A 44 1.02 2.13 -5.59
N VAL A 45 1.18 3.16 -4.77
CA VAL A 45 0.97 3.11 -3.32
C VAL A 45 -0.38 3.76 -3.00
N LEU A 46 -1.13 3.15 -2.09
CA LEU A 46 -2.46 3.59 -1.72
C LEU A 46 -2.54 3.82 -0.21
N ALA A 47 -3.28 4.86 0.19
CA ALA A 47 -3.83 4.96 1.54
C ALA A 47 -5.32 4.61 1.51
N VAL A 48 -5.74 3.85 2.51
CA VAL A 48 -7.08 3.29 2.64
C VAL A 48 -7.61 3.61 4.02
N SER A 49 -8.88 3.98 4.11
CA SER A 49 -9.57 4.18 5.38
C SER A 49 -9.78 2.85 6.10
N ALA A 50 -9.26 2.74 7.33
CA ALA A 50 -9.45 1.56 8.17
C ALA A 50 -10.91 1.34 8.58
N ALA A 51 -11.75 2.38 8.52
CA ALA A 51 -13.15 2.32 8.92
C ALA A 51 -14.02 1.55 7.91
N ASN A 52 -13.69 1.60 6.62
CA ASN A 52 -14.58 1.13 5.55
C ASN A 52 -13.86 0.61 4.30
N GLY A 53 -12.53 0.58 4.26
CA GLY A 53 -11.78 0.06 3.12
C GLY A 53 -11.75 0.98 1.89
N SER A 54 -12.24 2.22 1.97
CA SER A 54 -12.22 3.16 0.84
C SER A 54 -10.83 3.76 0.62
N VAL A 55 -10.39 3.88 -0.64
CA VAL A 55 -9.15 4.59 -0.99
C VAL A 55 -9.28 6.08 -0.64
N ILE A 56 -8.32 6.59 0.11
CA ILE A 56 -8.19 8.01 0.48
C ILE A 56 -7.36 8.74 -0.57
N TRP A 57 -6.21 8.17 -0.92
CA TRP A 57 -5.34 8.68 -1.99
C TRP A 57 -4.57 7.52 -2.64
N GLU A 58 -4.09 7.77 -3.85
CA GLU A 58 -3.27 6.86 -4.65
C GLU A 58 -2.13 7.66 -5.31
N THR A 59 -0.93 7.11 -5.27
CA THR A 59 0.24 7.69 -5.95
C THR A 59 0.88 6.66 -6.85
N SER A 60 0.91 6.94 -8.16
CA SER A 60 1.59 6.10 -9.14
C SER A 60 3.11 6.13 -8.92
N LEU A 61 3.71 4.94 -8.87
CA LEU A 61 5.15 4.73 -8.69
C LEU A 61 5.85 4.41 -10.02
N THR A 62 5.11 3.87 -10.99
CA THR A 62 5.59 3.53 -12.34
C THR A 62 4.59 3.98 -13.41
N ASP A 63 5.09 4.27 -14.61
CA ASP A 63 4.28 4.74 -15.76
C ASP A 63 3.69 3.59 -16.60
N GLN A 64 4.03 2.35 -16.24
CA GLN A 64 3.49 1.14 -16.83
C GLN A 64 3.44 0.03 -15.77
N VAL A 65 2.54 -0.94 -15.98
CA VAL A 65 2.46 -2.14 -15.15
C VAL A 65 3.78 -2.89 -15.22
N PRO A 66 4.48 -3.10 -14.09
CA PRO A 66 5.75 -3.82 -14.08
C PRO A 66 5.59 -5.23 -14.65
N ARG A 67 6.53 -5.63 -15.51
CA ARG A 67 6.63 -6.98 -16.05
C ARG A 67 7.86 -7.67 -15.50
N HIS A 68 7.66 -8.66 -14.64
CA HIS A 68 8.70 -9.54 -14.12
C HIS A 68 8.13 -10.96 -13.95
N GLY A 69 8.93 -11.93 -13.48
CA GLY A 69 8.54 -13.36 -13.45
C GLY A 69 7.35 -13.75 -12.56
N TYR A 70 6.72 -12.78 -11.89
CA TYR A 70 5.54 -12.91 -11.05
C TYR A 70 4.68 -11.66 -11.22
N GLU A 71 3.36 -11.74 -11.03
CA GLU A 71 2.49 -10.57 -11.16
C GLU A 71 2.43 -9.75 -9.85
N GLY A 72 1.92 -8.53 -9.95
CA GLY A 72 1.58 -7.71 -8.80
C GLY A 72 2.74 -7.07 -8.02
N SER A 73 2.37 -6.10 -7.19
CA SER A 73 3.29 -5.43 -6.26
C SER A 73 3.67 -6.33 -5.08
N ARG A 74 4.87 -6.16 -4.51
CA ARG A 74 5.38 -6.99 -3.39
C ARG A 74 5.81 -6.20 -2.15
N CYS A 75 6.02 -4.90 -2.28
CA CYS A 75 6.57 -4.09 -1.20
C CYS A 75 5.44 -3.58 -0.28
N THR A 76 5.42 -4.06 0.97
CA THR A 76 4.58 -3.45 2.01
C THR A 76 5.20 -2.10 2.42
N PRO A 77 4.47 -0.97 2.35
CA PRO A 77 5.01 0.33 2.73
C PRO A 77 5.51 0.37 4.17
N THR A 78 6.70 0.93 4.40
CA THR A 78 7.22 1.19 5.75
C THR A 78 6.82 2.59 6.20
N ILE A 79 6.32 2.72 7.43
CA ILE A 79 5.92 3.98 8.02
C ILE A 79 7.00 4.44 9.00
N ASP A 80 7.41 5.70 8.92
CA ASP A 80 8.21 6.38 9.94
C ASP A 80 7.76 7.84 10.05
N GLY A 81 7.25 8.23 11.23
CA GLY A 81 6.69 9.56 11.47
C GLY A 81 5.63 9.96 10.43
N ASP A 82 5.88 11.05 9.69
CA ASP A 82 5.02 11.60 8.65
C ASP A 82 5.38 11.10 7.23
N ARG A 83 6.17 10.03 7.12
CA ARG A 83 6.68 9.48 5.87
C ARG A 83 6.25 8.02 5.63
N LEU A 84 6.15 7.70 4.34
CA LEU A 84 5.99 6.35 3.81
C LEU A 84 7.14 6.04 2.87
N TYR A 85 7.70 4.85 3.01
CA TYR A 85 8.80 4.37 2.18
C TYR A 85 8.39 3.11 1.44
N VAL A 86 8.63 3.10 0.13
CA VAL A 86 8.33 1.96 -0.75
C VAL A 86 9.47 1.75 -1.74
N VAL A 87 9.70 0.49 -2.09
CA VAL A 87 10.53 0.13 -3.25
C VAL A 87 9.59 -0.35 -4.35
N ALA A 88 9.55 0.40 -5.44
CA ALA A 88 8.80 0.02 -6.63
C ALA A 88 9.49 -1.14 -7.35
N SER A 89 8.73 -1.90 -8.14
CA SER A 89 9.24 -2.99 -8.97
C SER A 89 10.24 -2.54 -10.04
N SER A 90 10.30 -1.23 -10.33
CA SER A 90 11.33 -0.61 -11.17
C SER A 90 12.70 -0.47 -10.46
N GLY A 91 12.78 -0.76 -9.15
CA GLY A 91 13.96 -0.51 -8.33
C GLY A 91 14.03 0.92 -7.76
N ALA A 92 13.02 1.76 -8.01
CA ALA A 92 12.95 3.08 -7.42
C ALA A 92 12.56 3.01 -5.93
N ILE A 93 13.35 3.65 -5.08
CA ILE A 93 13.04 3.91 -3.68
C ILE A 93 12.32 5.25 -3.62
N VAL A 94 11.11 5.25 -3.07
CA VAL A 94 10.25 6.44 -3.02
C VAL A 94 9.87 6.73 -1.58
N CYS A 95 10.03 8.00 -1.21
CA CYS A 95 9.54 8.54 0.05
C CYS A 95 8.34 9.44 -0.24
N LEU A 96 7.24 9.21 0.46
CA LEU A 96 6.00 9.97 0.32
C LEU A 96 5.60 10.61 1.65
N ASN A 97 4.91 11.74 1.56
CA ASN A 97 4.17 12.29 2.68
C ASN A 97 2.96 11.39 2.96
N LYS A 98 2.87 10.90 4.20
CA LYS A 98 1.82 9.98 4.64
C LYS A 98 0.41 10.59 4.60
N ALA A 99 0.32 11.92 4.71
CA ALA A 99 -0.93 12.66 4.78
C ALA A 99 -1.69 12.68 3.45
N ASP A 100 -0.98 12.86 2.34
CA ASP A 100 -1.56 13.14 1.02
C ASP A 100 -0.96 12.30 -0.13
N GLY A 101 0.05 11.47 0.15
CA GLY A 101 0.72 10.66 -0.87
C GLY A 101 1.65 11.48 -1.76
N ALA A 102 1.96 12.74 -1.44
CA ALA A 102 2.88 13.53 -2.23
C ALA A 102 4.30 12.94 -2.16
N VAL A 103 4.96 12.78 -3.31
CA VAL A 103 6.35 12.31 -3.34
C VAL A 103 7.26 13.40 -2.75
N VAL A 104 7.98 13.04 -1.68
CA VAL A 104 8.98 13.91 -1.06
C VAL A 104 10.31 13.79 -1.79
N TRP A 105 10.72 12.56 -2.11
CA TRP A 105 11.89 12.29 -2.93
C TRP A 105 11.82 10.91 -3.59
N ARG A 106 12.67 10.72 -4.61
CA ARG A 106 12.86 9.47 -5.35
C ARG A 106 14.34 9.21 -5.59
N LYS A 107 14.77 7.95 -5.46
CA LYS A 107 16.13 7.47 -5.73
C LYS A 107 16.09 6.13 -6.47
N ASN A 108 17.12 5.82 -7.25
CA ASN A 108 17.34 4.49 -7.79
C ASN A 108 18.52 3.83 -7.08
N PHE A 109 18.56 2.49 -7.04
CA PHE A 109 19.70 1.76 -6.48
C PHE A 109 21.03 2.02 -7.19
N ALA A 110 20.99 2.49 -8.44
CA ALA A 110 22.17 2.77 -9.25
C ALA A 110 22.69 4.21 -9.13
N ASP A 111 21.96 5.09 -8.43
CA ASP A 111 22.38 6.49 -8.16
C ASP A 111 23.43 6.53 -7.03
#